data_AF-A0A964LHG7-F1
#
_entry.id   AF-A0A964LHG7-F1
#
_cell.length_a   1.000
_cell.length_b   1.000
_cell.length_c   1.000
_cell.angle_alpha   90.00
_cell.angle_beta   90.00
_cell.angle_gamma   90.00
#
_symmetry.space_group_name_H-M   'P 1'
#
loop_
_entity.id
_entity.type
_entity.pdbx_description
1 polymer ?
#
loop_
_entity_poly.entity_id
_entity_poly.type
_entity_poly.pdbx_seq_one_letter_code
_entity_poly.pdbx_strand_id
1 'polypeptide(L)'
;MAHLDMALKRMLSPAVYRREPLEHLIHSIVGDRTFEDLPRRLVVNTVDLNSGVQIPWGLPGLTKVRVADAVFASCALPGILAPRPIDGRVCVDGAVAENLPIRTALAAGSVPIIAVDVGGRGLP
;
A
#
# COMPACT_ATOMS: atom_id res chain seq x y z
N MET A 1 -4.15 2.22 -26.58
CA MET A 1 -3.24 1.16 -26.08
C MET A 1 -1.82 1.66 -25.80
N ALA A 2 -1.20 2.53 -26.62
CA ALA A 2 0.19 2.99 -26.41
C ALA A 2 0.43 3.92 -25.19
N HIS A 3 -0.56 4.73 -24.77
CA HIS A 3 -0.39 5.68 -23.65
C HIS A 3 -0.38 5.01 -22.27
N LEU A 4 -1.11 3.91 -22.09
CA LEU A 4 -1.15 3.15 -20.84
C LEU A 4 0.16 2.39 -20.61
N ASP A 5 0.73 1.83 -21.68
CA ASP A 5 2.03 1.15 -21.67
C ASP A 5 3.18 2.09 -21.30
N MET A 6 3.13 3.34 -21.77
CA MET A 6 4.13 4.35 -21.44
C MET A 6 4.00 4.84 -19.98
N ALA A 7 2.78 4.92 -19.45
CA ALA A 7 2.54 5.22 -18.04
C ALA A 7 3.04 4.08 -17.13
N LEU A 8 2.73 2.82 -17.46
CA LEU A 8 3.25 1.65 -16.75
C LEU A 8 4.78 1.55 -16.83
N LYS A 9 5.39 1.81 -17.99
CA LYS A 9 6.86 1.85 -18.13
C LYS A 9 7.52 2.93 -17.28
N ARG A 10 6.87 4.09 -17.10
CA ARG A 10 7.36 5.13 -16.16
C ARG A 10 7.16 4.72 -14.71
N MET A 11 6.19 3.89 -14.38
CA MET A 11 6.02 3.34 -13.03
C MET A 11 7.05 2.24 -12.70
N LEU A 12 7.69 1.66 -13.73
CA LEU A 12 8.87 0.80 -13.61
C LEU A 12 10.20 1.58 -13.66
N SER A 13 10.15 2.92 -13.59
CA SER A 13 11.38 3.74 -13.53
C SER A 13 12.23 3.36 -12.31
N PRO A 14 13.56 3.47 -12.39
CA PRO A 14 14.44 3.22 -11.26
C PRO A 14 14.01 4.07 -10.06
N ALA A 15 13.94 3.46 -8.88
CA ALA A 15 13.66 4.19 -7.65
C ALA A 15 14.77 5.22 -7.39
N VAL A 16 14.39 6.46 -7.13
CA VAL A 16 15.35 7.53 -6.79
C VAL A 16 15.87 7.34 -5.36
N TYR A 17 15.04 6.78 -4.47
CA TYR A 17 15.43 6.51 -3.09
C TYR A 17 15.80 5.05 -2.85
N ARG A 18 16.75 4.87 -1.95
CA ARG A 18 17.12 3.58 -1.36
C ARG A 18 16.00 3.06 -0.46
N ARG A 19 15.76 1.75 -0.51
CA ARG A 19 14.71 1.06 0.27
C ARG A 19 15.12 0.83 1.72
N GLU A 20 16.41 0.60 1.95
CA GLU A 20 16.95 0.06 3.20
C GLU A 20 16.61 0.94 4.42
N PRO A 21 16.70 2.29 4.36
CA PRO A 21 16.34 3.13 5.51
C PRO A 21 14.86 2.98 5.94
N LEU A 22 13.95 2.94 4.97
CA LEU A 22 12.51 2.79 5.25
C LEU A 22 12.20 1.36 5.71
N GLU A 23 12.79 0.35 5.08
CA GLU A 23 12.66 -1.05 5.49
C GLU A 23 13.12 -1.26 6.94
N HIS A 24 14.27 -0.70 7.33
CA HIS A 24 14.78 -0.78 8.70
C HIS A 24 13.86 -0.05 9.69
N LEU A 25 13.37 1.13 9.34
CA LEU A 25 12.42 1.87 10.19
C LEU A 25 11.16 1.05 10.42
N ILE A 26 10.54 0.54 9.35
CA ILE A 26 9.32 -0.26 9.43
C ILE A 26 9.57 -1.52 10.28
N HIS A 27 10.65 -2.26 10.00
CA HIS A 27 11.00 -3.46 10.75
C HIS A 27 11.25 -3.16 12.24
N SER A 28 11.87 -2.04 12.59
CA SER A 28 12.06 -1.64 13.98
C SER A 28 10.75 -1.41 14.75
N ILE A 29 9.65 -1.10 14.05
CA ILE A 29 8.34 -0.81 14.64
C ILE A 29 7.49 -2.09 14.70
N VAL A 30 7.38 -2.81 13.59
CA VAL A 30 6.45 -3.95 13.47
C VAL A 30 7.12 -5.32 13.57
N GLY A 31 8.43 -5.42 13.40
CA GLY A 31 9.18 -6.68 13.38
C GLY A 31 8.71 -7.61 12.26
N ASP A 32 8.73 -8.91 12.55
CA ASP A 32 8.32 -9.97 11.60
C ASP A 32 6.86 -10.43 11.78
N ARG A 33 6.03 -9.61 12.43
CA ARG A 33 4.61 -9.91 12.65
C ARG A 33 3.81 -9.94 11.35
N THR A 34 2.86 -10.86 11.30
CA THR A 34 1.76 -10.88 10.34
C THR A 34 0.56 -10.10 10.88
N PHE A 35 -0.49 -9.94 10.07
CA PHE A 35 -1.71 -9.26 10.53
C PHE A 35 -2.46 -10.05 11.61
N GLU A 36 -2.25 -11.37 11.68
CA GLU A 36 -2.86 -12.26 12.68
C GLU A 36 -2.26 -12.05 14.08
N ASP A 37 -1.02 -11.54 14.14
CA ASP A 37 -0.30 -11.28 15.39
C ASP A 37 -0.66 -9.93 16.02
N LEU A 38 -1.47 -9.10 15.35
CA LEU A 38 -1.77 -7.75 15.80
C LEU A 38 -2.94 -7.75 16.82
N PRO A 39 -2.82 -7.00 17.93
CA PRO A 39 -3.86 -6.94 18.97
C PRO A 39 -5.12 -6.18 18.50
N ARG A 40 -5.01 -5.42 17.42
CA ARG A 40 -6.13 -4.73 16.76
C ARG A 40 -6.07 -5.00 15.27
N ARG A 41 -7.24 -5.09 14.65
CA ARG A 41 -7.35 -5.20 13.20
C ARG A 41 -6.70 -3.98 12.55
N LEU A 42 -5.75 -4.23 11.66
CA LEU A 42 -5.13 -3.26 10.77
C LEU A 42 -5.44 -3.68 9.34
N VAL A 43 -5.75 -2.71 8.48
CA VAL A 43 -5.82 -2.93 7.03
C VAL A 43 -4.84 -1.97 6.37
N VAL A 44 -3.98 -2.49 5.50
CA VAL A 44 -3.01 -1.68 4.75
C VAL A 44 -3.33 -1.81 3.27
N ASN A 45 -3.55 -0.68 2.60
CA ASN A 45 -3.92 -0.66 1.19
C ASN A 45 -2.69 -0.49 0.29
N THR A 46 -2.66 -1.25 -0.79
CA THR A 46 -1.66 -1.14 -1.87
C THR A 46 -2.35 -1.29 -3.22
N VAL A 47 -1.64 -1.05 -4.32
CA VAL A 47 -2.12 -1.36 -5.67
C VAL A 47 -1.20 -2.41 -6.30
N ASP A 48 -1.77 -3.47 -6.88
CA ASP A 48 -1.02 -4.36 -7.77
C ASP A 48 -0.79 -3.65 -9.10
N LEU A 49 0.46 -3.26 -9.35
CA LEU A 49 0.89 -2.44 -10.47
C LEU A 49 0.49 -3.05 -11.84
N ASN A 50 0.47 -4.38 -11.94
CA ASN A 50 0.17 -5.05 -13.19
C ASN A 50 -1.32 -4.98 -13.56
N SER A 51 -2.20 -5.02 -12.55
CA SER A 51 -3.65 -5.06 -12.74
C SER A 51 -4.35 -3.73 -12.44
N GLY A 52 -3.69 -2.83 -11.71
CA GLY A 52 -4.28 -1.60 -11.17
C GLY A 52 -5.27 -1.84 -10.02
N VAL A 53 -5.37 -3.09 -9.53
CA VAL A 53 -6.35 -3.46 -8.50
C VAL A 53 -5.82 -3.17 -7.10
N GLN A 54 -6.67 -2.61 -6.24
CA GLN A 54 -6.36 -2.41 -4.83
C GLN A 54 -6.29 -3.73 -4.07
N ILE A 55 -5.27 -3.87 -3.23
CA ILE A 55 -5.06 -5.03 -2.37
C ILE A 55 -5.09 -4.57 -0.90
N PRO A 56 -6.19 -4.87 -0.17
CA PRO A 56 -6.38 -4.48 1.23
C PRO A 56 -5.82 -5.56 2.17
N TRP A 57 -4.51 -5.53 2.42
CA TRP A 57 -3.84 -6.48 3.31
C TRP A 57 -4.43 -6.43 4.73
N GLY A 58 -4.61 -7.58 5.36
CA GLY A 58 -5.26 -7.72 6.67
C GLY A 58 -6.75 -8.06 6.62
N LEU A 59 -7.39 -8.05 5.44
CA LEU A 59 -8.71 -8.66 5.25
C LEU A 59 -8.63 -10.19 5.14
N PRO A 60 -9.76 -10.93 5.34
CA PRO A 60 -9.76 -12.40 5.21
C PRO A 60 -9.10 -12.89 3.92
N GLY A 61 -8.17 -13.85 4.05
CA GLY A 61 -7.37 -14.36 2.93
C GLY A 61 -6.10 -13.57 2.63
N LEU A 62 -5.89 -12.41 3.27
CA LEU A 62 -4.73 -11.53 3.09
C LEU A 62 -4.01 -11.21 4.41
N THR A 63 -4.13 -12.09 5.41
CA THR A 63 -3.64 -11.86 6.79
C THR A 63 -2.23 -12.39 7.06
N LYS A 64 -1.77 -13.36 6.26
CA LYS A 64 -0.50 -14.07 6.48
C LYS A 64 0.74 -13.32 6.02
N VAL A 65 0.57 -12.26 5.23
CA VAL A 65 1.70 -11.43 4.80
C VAL A 65 2.28 -10.69 6.02
N ARG A 66 3.59 -10.47 6.05
CA ARG A 66 4.19 -9.62 7.08
C ARG A 66 3.66 -8.21 6.94
N VAL A 67 3.34 -7.60 8.07
CA VAL A 67 2.88 -6.20 8.13
C VAL A 67 3.94 -5.28 7.53
N ALA A 68 5.22 -5.57 7.78
CA ALA A 68 6.33 -4.80 7.24
C ALA A 68 6.34 -4.75 5.70
N ASP A 69 6.04 -5.86 5.03
CA ASP A 69 6.01 -5.93 3.57
C ASP A 69 4.85 -5.10 3.01
N ALA A 70 3.65 -5.23 3.60
CA ALA A 70 2.47 -4.47 3.20
C ALA A 70 2.64 -2.96 3.43
N VAL A 71 3.20 -2.55 4.58
CA VAL A 71 3.45 -1.14 4.90
C VAL A 71 4.50 -0.55 3.94
N PHE A 72 5.60 -1.27 3.69
CA PHE A 72 6.60 -0.79 2.73
C PHE A 72 6.00 -0.61 1.33
N ALA A 73 5.24 -1.60 0.86
CA ALA A 73 4.54 -1.52 -0.42
C ALA A 73 3.57 -0.33 -0.48
N SER A 74 2.86 -0.05 0.62
CA SER A 74 1.91 1.06 0.72
C SER A 74 2.59 2.43 0.62
N CYS A 75 3.89 2.52 0.93
CA CYS A 75 4.70 3.73 0.74
C CYS A 75 5.47 3.75 -0.59
N ALA A 76 5.43 2.65 -1.37
CA ALA A 76 6.27 2.48 -2.55
C ALA A 76 5.71 3.22 -3.77
N LEU A 77 5.73 4.56 -3.73
CA LEU A 77 5.24 5.39 -4.81
C LEU A 77 6.13 5.18 -6.06
N PRO A 78 5.54 4.85 -7.23
CA PRO A 78 6.31 4.58 -8.45
C PRO A 78 7.25 5.74 -8.83
N GLY A 79 8.51 5.41 -9.13
CA GLY A 79 9.56 6.37 -9.43
C GLY A 79 10.22 7.01 -8.19
N ILE A 80 9.65 6.88 -6.99
CA ILE A 80 10.25 7.34 -5.73
C ILE A 80 10.91 6.17 -5.01
N LEU A 81 10.14 5.11 -4.76
CA LEU A 81 10.55 3.89 -4.08
C LEU A 81 10.29 2.67 -4.96
N ALA A 82 11.09 1.62 -4.78
CA ALA A 82 10.98 0.42 -5.58
C ALA A 82 9.69 -0.36 -5.23
N PRO A 83 8.96 -0.88 -6.23
CA PRO A 83 7.82 -1.76 -5.99
C PRO A 83 8.19 -2.98 -5.14
N ARG A 84 7.22 -3.49 -4.37
CA ARG A 84 7.41 -4.63 -3.46
C ARG A 84 6.70 -5.86 -4.01
N PRO A 85 7.44 -6.93 -4.36
CA PRO A 85 6.82 -8.21 -4.67
C PRO A 85 6.19 -8.84 -3.42
N ILE A 86 4.90 -9.18 -3.48
CA ILE A 86 4.16 -9.85 -2.41
C ILE A 86 3.23 -10.88 -3.03
N ASP A 87 3.36 -12.16 -2.66
CA ASP A 87 2.49 -13.26 -3.11
C ASP A 87 2.24 -13.26 -4.64
N GLY A 88 3.30 -13.03 -5.42
CA GLY A 88 3.24 -13.01 -6.89
C GLY A 88 2.69 -11.71 -7.49
N ARG A 89 2.39 -10.70 -6.68
CA ARG A 89 1.93 -9.36 -7.10
C ARG A 89 3.06 -8.36 -7.04
N VAL A 90 3.00 -7.32 -7.86
CA VAL A 90 3.95 -6.19 -7.82
C VAL A 90 3.27 -5.02 -7.15
N CYS A 91 3.44 -4.89 -5.84
CA CYS A 91 2.68 -3.94 -5.04
C CYS A 91 3.37 -2.57 -4.96
N VAL A 92 2.56 -1.52 -5.12
CA VAL A 92 2.96 -0.11 -5.03
C VAL A 92 1.99 0.66 -4.12
N ASP A 93 2.30 1.93 -3.90
CA ASP A 93 1.53 2.84 -3.06
C ASP A 93 0.02 2.85 -3.39
N GLY A 94 -0.81 2.86 -2.34
CA GLY A 94 -2.27 2.86 -2.44
C GLY A 94 -2.84 4.12 -3.10
N ALA A 95 -2.15 5.26 -2.99
CA ALA A 95 -2.55 6.55 -3.55
C ALA A 95 -2.56 6.56 -5.09
N VAL A 96 -1.94 5.57 -5.73
CA VAL A 96 -2.05 5.33 -7.18
C VAL A 96 -3.52 5.09 -7.59
N ALA A 97 -4.32 4.45 -6.73
CA ALA A 97 -5.74 4.22 -6.98
C ALA A 97 -6.65 5.13 -6.14
N GLU A 98 -6.37 5.26 -4.83
CA GLU A 98 -7.20 6.05 -3.91
C GLU A 98 -6.35 6.51 -2.71
N ASN A 99 -6.14 7.82 -2.60
CA ASN A 99 -5.31 8.41 -1.53
C ASN A 99 -5.98 8.34 -0.14
N LEU A 100 -7.32 8.40 -0.09
CA LEU A 100 -8.10 8.29 1.13
C LEU A 100 -9.08 7.12 0.98
N PRO A 101 -8.73 5.88 1.40
CA PRO A 101 -9.42 4.66 1.02
C PRO A 101 -10.72 4.42 1.81
N ILE A 102 -11.68 5.35 1.69
CA ILE A 102 -12.97 5.29 2.38
C ILE A 102 -13.75 4.06 1.92
N ARG A 103 -13.67 3.71 0.63
CA ARG A 103 -14.34 2.53 0.07
C ARG A 103 -13.83 1.24 0.71
N THR A 104 -12.52 1.11 0.87
CA THR A 104 -11.90 -0.03 1.56
C THR A 104 -12.34 -0.10 3.02
N ALA A 105 -12.38 1.04 3.73
CA ALA A 105 -12.82 1.09 5.12
C ALA A 105 -14.31 0.70 5.30
N LEU A 106 -15.18 1.15 4.40
CA LEU A 106 -16.60 0.75 4.35
C LEU A 106 -16.74 -0.75 4.11
N ALA A 107 -16.00 -1.30 3.14
CA ALA A 107 -16.02 -2.72 2.83
C ALA A 107 -15.47 -3.59 3.98
N ALA A 108 -14.57 -3.05 4.80
CA ALA A 108 -14.06 -3.71 6.01
C ALA A 108 -15.09 -3.74 7.17
N GLY A 109 -16.26 -3.11 7.00
CA GLY A 109 -17.41 -3.22 7.90
C GLY A 109 -17.38 -2.31 9.14
N SER A 110 -16.52 -1.29 9.16
CA SER A 110 -16.37 -0.42 10.34
C SER A 110 -17.15 0.88 10.15
N VAL A 111 -18.25 1.07 10.87
CA VAL A 111 -18.98 2.35 10.98
C VAL A 111 -19.20 2.72 12.44
N PRO A 112 -19.11 4.01 12.82
CA PRO A 112 -18.77 5.17 11.99
C PRO A 112 -17.29 5.19 11.54
N ILE A 113 -16.99 5.86 10.42
CA ILE A 113 -15.63 6.04 9.89
C ILE A 113 -15.13 7.44 10.22
N ILE A 114 -13.94 7.53 10.81
CA ILE A 114 -13.19 8.78 10.94
C ILE A 114 -12.09 8.76 9.88
N ALA A 115 -12.17 9.67 8.92
CA ALA A 115 -11.17 9.82 7.86
C ALA A 115 -10.30 11.05 8.14
N VAL A 116 -8.98 10.90 8.01
CA VAL A 116 -8.01 11.98 8.23
C VAL A 116 -7.35 12.30 6.90
N ASP A 117 -7.58 13.50 6.37
CA ASP A 117 -6.92 14.00 5.16
C ASP A 117 -5.83 15.02 5.54
N VAL A 118 -4.62 14.77 5.05
CA VAL A 118 -3.42 15.61 5.27
C VAL A 118 -3.00 16.38 4.02
N GLY A 119 -3.74 16.27 2.91
CA GLY A 119 -3.42 16.85 1.61
C GLY A 119 -3.52 18.38 1.55
N GLY A 120 -3.93 19.05 2.63
CA GLY A 120 -3.91 20.51 2.77
C GLY A 120 -4.87 21.28 1.85
N ARG A 121 -5.61 20.59 0.99
CA ARG A 121 -6.74 21.16 0.24
C ARG A 121 -7.97 20.97 1.11
N GLY A 122 -8.54 22.06 1.63
CA GLY A 122 -9.86 21.99 2.22
C GLY A 122 -10.83 21.30 1.26
N LEU A 123 -11.80 20.57 1.81
CA LEU A 123 -12.97 20.16 1.05
C LEU A 123 -13.52 21.41 0.32
N PRO A 124 -13.85 21.34 -0.98
CA PRO A 124 -14.52 22.46 -1.66
C PRO A 124 -15.80 22.86 -0.92
#